data_AF-A0A961WI89-F1
#
_entry.id   AF-A0A961WI89-F1
#
_cell.length_a   1.000
_cell.length_b   1.000
_cell.length_c   1.000
_cell.angle_alpha   90.00
_cell.angle_beta   90.00
_cell.angle_gamma   90.00
#
_symmetry.space_group_name_H-M   'P 1'
#
loop_
_entity.id
_entity.type
_entity.pdbx_description
1 polymer ?
#
loop_
_entity_poly.entity_id
_entity_poly.type
_entity_poly.pdbx_seq_one_letter_code
_entity_poly.pdbx_strand_id
1 'polypeptide(L)'
;MVETKPQHAIDSDAEYRAIEQTLLGTARGRWFLAEHGRRSRRLDSIMLEDAMGRLSHSLSQPPPMLETLRGELEKLSAFIGETRATLVAKSSAGKPGANAGDGVAAGGGSASAESLASDGMAPVARMLRMAEDIHELAWTLQAEELSPESCEAIARQSSMLYAMSRQQAMESERALQFAKALDDAANRMSVLLDALMHEINTYRGDTAPPPEEEAARKAG
;
A
#
# COMPACT_ATOMS: atom_id res chain seq x y z
N MET A 1 -45.75 45.54 47.23
CA MET A 1 -46.57 44.43 46.69
C MET A 1 -46.54 44.55 45.18
N VAL A 2 -45.74 43.70 44.52
CA VAL A 2 -45.73 43.60 43.05
C VAL A 2 -46.55 42.36 42.74
N GLU A 3 -47.74 42.56 42.20
CA GLU A 3 -48.65 41.49 41.82
C GLU A 3 -48.21 40.97 40.45
N THR A 4 -47.54 39.82 40.45
CA THR A 4 -47.10 39.13 39.24
C THR A 4 -48.31 38.47 38.60
N LYS A 5 -48.82 39.05 37.51
CA LYS A 5 -49.88 38.46 36.67
C LYS A 5 -49.38 37.13 36.10
N PRO A 6 -50.09 35.99 36.28
CA PRO A 6 -49.66 34.72 35.73
C PRO A 6 -49.76 34.78 34.20
N GLN A 7 -48.65 34.56 33.52
CA GLN A 7 -48.60 34.36 32.09
C GLN A 7 -49.33 33.04 31.79
N HIS A 8 -50.43 33.10 31.04
CA HIS A 8 -51.14 31.93 30.58
C HIS A 8 -50.18 31.05 29.75
N ALA A 9 -49.74 29.93 30.32
CA ALA A 9 -49.29 28.81 29.53
C ALA A 9 -50.53 28.27 28.81
N ILE A 10 -50.75 28.79 27.61
CA ILE A 10 -51.73 28.26 26.68
C ILE A 10 -51.40 26.78 26.49
N ASP A 11 -52.36 25.91 26.84
CA ASP A 11 -52.28 24.49 26.50
C ASP A 11 -52.56 24.38 25.00
N SER A 12 -51.49 24.37 24.21
CA SER A 12 -51.52 24.36 22.74
C SER A 12 -52.37 23.23 22.18
N ASP A 13 -52.41 22.07 22.84
CA ASP A 13 -53.22 20.94 22.40
C ASP A 13 -54.70 21.19 22.67
N ALA A 14 -55.05 21.77 23.83
CA ALA A 14 -56.42 22.13 24.16
C ALA A 14 -56.96 23.26 23.25
N GLU A 15 -56.15 24.28 22.96
CA GLU A 15 -56.52 25.34 22.01
C GLU A 15 -56.67 24.83 20.58
N TYR A 16 -55.75 23.96 20.14
CA TYR A 16 -55.85 23.31 18.83
C TYR A 16 -57.17 22.55 18.68
N ARG A 17 -57.55 21.76 19.71
CA ARG A 17 -58.83 21.04 19.74
C ARG A 17 -60.04 21.96 19.71
N ALA A 18 -60.01 23.08 20.43
CA ALA A 18 -61.10 24.06 20.42
C ALA A 18 -61.28 24.70 19.03
N ILE A 19 -60.19 25.03 18.34
CA ILE A 19 -60.20 25.55 16.97
C ILE A 19 -60.68 24.47 15.98
N GLU A 20 -60.18 23.23 16.12
CA GLU A 20 -60.59 22.08 15.31
C GLU A 20 -62.12 21.88 15.40
N GLN A 21 -62.69 21.86 16.61
CA GLN A 21 -64.14 21.72 16.80
C GLN A 21 -64.94 22.87 16.17
N THR A 22 -64.45 24.10 16.31
CA THR A 22 -65.08 25.29 15.72
C THR A 22 -65.12 25.18 14.18
N LEU A 23 -64.02 24.74 13.56
CA LEU A 23 -63.94 24.56 12.11
C LEU A 23 -64.85 23.42 11.62
N LEU A 24 -64.92 22.31 12.35
CA LEU A 24 -65.80 21.17 12.02
C LEU A 24 -67.29 21.55 12.02
N GLY A 25 -67.69 22.55 12.80
CA GLY A 25 -69.06 23.06 12.87
C GLY A 25 -69.59 23.64 11.54
N THR A 26 -68.72 24.00 10.59
CA THR A 26 -69.13 24.60 9.30
C THR A 26 -68.74 23.72 8.10
N ALA A 27 -69.52 23.77 7.02
CA ALA A 27 -69.21 23.04 5.78
C ALA A 27 -67.86 23.47 5.16
N ARG A 28 -67.56 24.78 5.23
CA ARG A 28 -66.31 25.35 4.71
C ARG A 28 -65.10 24.98 5.56
N GLY A 29 -65.24 24.91 6.88
CA GLY A 29 -64.17 24.47 7.78
C GLY A 29 -63.84 22.99 7.62
N ARG A 30 -64.84 22.11 7.42
CA ARG A 30 -64.61 20.70 7.07
C ARG A 30 -63.84 20.52 5.76
N TRP A 31 -64.18 21.29 4.72
CA TRP A 31 -63.43 21.28 3.47
C TRP A 31 -61.98 21.75 3.65
N PHE A 32 -61.76 22.83 4.41
CA PHE A 32 -60.43 23.34 4.71
C PHE A 32 -59.56 22.30 5.43
N LEU A 33 -60.07 21.65 6.48
CA LEU A 33 -59.33 20.62 7.22
C LEU A 33 -58.97 19.42 6.34
N ALA A 34 -59.90 18.95 5.50
CA ALA A 34 -59.65 17.87 4.56
C ALA A 34 -58.56 18.25 3.53
N GLU A 35 -58.65 19.45 2.96
CA GLU A 35 -57.67 19.96 1.99
C GLU A 35 -56.30 20.24 2.63
N HIS A 36 -56.28 20.79 3.84
CA HIS A 36 -55.06 21.03 4.62
C HIS A 36 -54.37 19.71 4.97
N GLY A 37 -55.09 18.70 5.47
CA GLY A 37 -54.53 17.38 5.74
C GLY A 37 -54.05 16.66 4.48
N ARG A 38 -54.66 16.92 3.31
CA ARG A 38 -54.18 16.41 2.02
C ARG A 38 -52.89 17.08 1.56
N ARG A 39 -52.76 18.41 1.73
CA ARG A 39 -51.54 19.16 1.40
C ARG A 39 -50.40 18.86 2.37
N SER A 40 -50.68 18.78 3.66
CA SER A 40 -49.69 18.41 4.69
C SER A 40 -49.05 17.06 4.36
N ARG A 41 -49.86 16.02 4.10
CA ARG A 41 -49.34 14.70 3.70
C ARG A 41 -48.49 14.72 2.43
N ARG A 42 -48.80 15.60 1.47
CA ARG A 42 -47.97 15.78 0.26
C ARG A 42 -46.63 16.43 0.58
N LEU A 43 -46.63 17.45 1.44
CA LEU A 43 -45.38 18.09 1.89
C LEU A 43 -44.53 17.08 2.69
N ASP A 44 -45.16 16.30 3.57
CA ASP A 44 -44.49 15.25 4.33
C ASP A 44 -43.89 14.17 3.41
N SER A 45 -44.60 13.77 2.34
CA SER A 45 -44.09 12.84 1.31
C SER A 45 -42.86 13.40 0.60
N ILE A 46 -42.91 14.67 0.17
CA ILE A 46 -41.77 15.32 -0.51
C ILE A 46 -40.57 15.41 0.44
N MET A 47 -40.79 15.76 1.71
CA MET A 47 -39.71 15.79 2.70
C MET A 47 -39.12 14.40 2.96
N LEU A 48 -39.96 13.36 2.98
CA LEU A 48 -39.50 11.98 3.14
C LEU A 48 -38.71 11.52 1.91
N GLU A 49 -39.17 11.83 0.71
CA GLU A 49 -38.49 11.52 -0.56
C GLU A 49 -37.12 12.23 -0.62
N ASP A 50 -37.03 13.49 -0.23
CA ASP A 50 -35.76 14.22 -0.12
C ASP A 50 -34.84 13.59 0.94
N ALA A 51 -35.36 13.27 2.12
CA ALA A 51 -34.60 12.62 3.17
C ALA A 51 -34.08 11.24 2.74
N MET A 52 -34.93 10.45 2.06
CA MET A 52 -34.56 9.17 1.47
C MET A 52 -33.52 9.33 0.38
N GLY A 53 -33.64 10.33 -0.49
CA GLY A 53 -32.66 10.65 -1.53
C GLY A 53 -31.30 11.03 -0.96
N ARG A 54 -31.27 11.82 0.12
CA ARG A 54 -30.04 12.17 0.84
C ARG A 54 -29.42 10.95 1.51
N LEU A 55 -30.23 10.08 2.11
CA LEU A 55 -29.75 8.86 2.74
C LEU A 55 -29.19 7.89 1.70
N SER A 56 -29.90 7.66 0.58
CA SER A 56 -29.43 6.78 -0.50
C SER A 56 -28.15 7.31 -1.13
N HIS A 57 -28.04 8.63 -1.35
CA HIS A 57 -26.81 9.27 -1.82
C HIS A 57 -25.66 9.11 -0.83
N SER A 58 -25.91 9.25 0.47
CA SER A 58 -24.88 9.06 1.49
C SER A 58 -24.42 7.60 1.61
N LEU A 59 -25.31 6.63 1.39
CA LEU A 59 -25.01 5.19 1.47
C LEU A 59 -24.27 4.69 0.22
N SER A 60 -24.43 5.37 -0.90
CA SER A 60 -23.86 4.98 -2.18
C SER A 60 -22.44 5.51 -2.40
N GLN A 61 -21.99 6.49 -1.61
CA GLN A 61 -20.59 6.92 -1.59
C GLN A 61 -19.71 5.88 -0.88
N PRO A 62 -18.57 5.47 -1.48
CA PRO A 62 -17.62 4.58 -0.82
C PRO A 62 -17.06 5.24 0.45
N PRO A 63 -16.90 4.50 1.56
CA PRO A 63 -16.29 5.03 2.78
C PRO A 63 -14.89 5.62 2.50
N PRO A 64 -14.55 6.80 3.06
CA PRO A 64 -13.24 7.45 2.83
C PRO A 64 -12.05 6.60 3.31
N MET A 65 -12.31 5.66 4.22
CA MET A 65 -11.33 4.68 4.69
C MET A 65 -10.86 3.74 3.58
N LEU A 66 -11.72 3.38 2.61
CA LEU A 66 -11.35 2.48 1.51
C LEU A 66 -10.34 3.14 0.56
N GLU A 67 -10.54 4.40 0.22
CA GLU A 67 -9.60 5.18 -0.60
C GLU A 67 -8.24 5.36 0.10
N THR A 68 -8.26 5.57 1.43
CA THR A 68 -7.04 5.63 2.24
C THR A 68 -6.31 4.29 2.24
N LEU A 69 -7.03 3.19 2.46
CA LEU A 69 -6.49 1.85 2.46
C LEU A 69 -5.89 1.47 1.09
N ARG A 70 -6.53 1.89 -0.02
CA ARG A 70 -5.96 1.75 -1.37
C ARG A 70 -4.58 2.38 -1.45
N GLY A 71 -4.48 3.65 -1.07
CA GLY A 71 -3.21 4.39 -1.15
C GLY A 71 -2.10 3.80 -0.28
N GLU A 72 -2.43 3.28 0.90
CA GLU A 72 -1.45 2.61 1.76
C GLU A 72 -0.98 1.25 1.18
N LEU A 73 -1.89 0.46 0.59
CA LEU A 73 -1.53 -0.80 -0.08
C LEU A 73 -0.65 -0.56 -1.31
N GLU A 74 -0.92 0.48 -2.11
CA GLU A 74 -0.09 0.87 -3.27
C GLU A 74 1.34 1.22 -2.83
N LYS A 75 1.47 2.04 -1.78
CA LYS A 75 2.77 2.42 -1.20
C LYS A 75 3.53 1.20 -0.68
N LEU A 76 2.84 0.31 0.05
CA LEU A 76 3.46 -0.89 0.62
C LEU A 76 3.92 -1.85 -0.49
N SER A 77 3.14 -1.99 -1.56
CA SER A 77 3.52 -2.76 -2.74
C SER A 77 4.77 -2.20 -3.42
N ALA A 78 4.84 -0.88 -3.63
CA ALA A 78 6.02 -0.24 -4.19
C ALA A 78 7.27 -0.45 -3.31
N PHE A 79 7.12 -0.27 -1.99
CA PHE A 79 8.19 -0.46 -1.02
C PHE A 79 8.73 -1.89 -1.01
N ILE A 80 7.84 -2.90 -1.08
CA ILE A 80 8.23 -4.32 -1.16
C ILE A 80 8.98 -4.61 -2.48
N GLY A 81 8.52 -4.04 -3.60
CA GLY A 81 9.20 -4.16 -4.90
C GLY A 81 10.62 -3.57 -4.89
N GLU A 82 10.78 -2.39 -4.29
CA GLU A 82 12.09 -1.74 -4.14
C GLU A 82 13.03 -2.53 -3.21
N THR A 83 12.51 -2.98 -2.06
CA THR A 83 13.27 -3.80 -1.10
C THR A 83 13.75 -5.09 -1.75
N ARG A 84 12.92 -5.71 -2.59
CA ARG A 84 13.32 -6.89 -3.35
C ARG A 84 14.43 -6.57 -4.36
N ALA A 85 14.29 -5.49 -5.13
CA ALA A 85 15.29 -5.12 -6.14
C ALA A 85 16.65 -4.85 -5.50
N THR A 86 16.69 -4.15 -4.36
CA THR A 86 17.93 -3.88 -3.62
C THR A 86 18.56 -5.15 -3.05
N LEU A 87 17.74 -6.08 -2.53
CA LEU A 87 18.21 -7.37 -2.01
C LEU A 87 18.87 -8.22 -3.11
N VAL A 88 18.20 -8.36 -4.26
CA VAL A 88 18.72 -9.12 -5.40
C VAL A 88 20.00 -8.47 -5.92
N ALA A 89 20.03 -7.14 -6.07
CA ALA A 89 21.22 -6.42 -6.52
C ALA A 89 22.42 -6.62 -5.57
N LYS A 90 22.21 -6.58 -4.26
CA LYS A 90 23.27 -6.80 -3.26
C LYS A 90 23.77 -8.25 -3.25
N SER A 91 22.90 -9.22 -3.51
CA SER A 91 23.28 -10.63 -3.64
C SER A 91 23.99 -10.96 -4.95
N SER A 92 23.68 -10.23 -6.03
CA SER A 92 24.22 -10.45 -7.39
C SER A 92 25.45 -9.59 -7.72
N ALA A 93 25.82 -8.65 -6.85
CA ALA A 93 27.04 -7.83 -6.94
C ALA A 93 28.37 -8.63 -6.98
N GLY A 94 28.29 -9.96 -7.02
CA GLY A 94 29.39 -10.87 -7.29
C GLY A 94 29.48 -11.37 -8.73
N LYS A 95 28.86 -10.73 -9.72
CA LYS A 95 29.08 -11.04 -11.14
C LYS A 95 30.25 -10.17 -11.66
N PRO A 96 31.47 -10.70 -11.88
CA PRO A 96 32.48 -9.98 -12.63
C PRO A 96 32.17 -10.19 -14.11
N GLY A 97 31.61 -9.18 -14.78
CA GLY A 97 31.44 -9.23 -16.22
C GLY A 97 30.43 -8.23 -16.76
N ALA A 98 30.95 -7.33 -17.60
CA ALA A 98 30.26 -6.38 -18.49
C ALA A 98 29.86 -5.01 -17.91
N ASN A 99 30.84 -4.26 -17.38
CA ASN A 99 31.07 -2.84 -17.72
C ASN A 99 32.19 -2.28 -16.82
N ALA A 100 33.43 -2.55 -17.21
CA ALA A 100 34.60 -1.77 -16.78
C ALA A 100 35.46 -1.59 -18.03
N GLY A 101 34.99 -0.71 -18.92
CA GLY A 101 35.85 -0.09 -19.90
C GLY A 101 36.62 1.03 -19.22
N ASP A 102 37.92 1.10 -19.53
CA ASP A 102 38.91 2.11 -19.16
C ASP A 102 39.45 2.12 -17.72
N GLY A 103 40.68 1.60 -17.62
CA GLY A 103 41.53 1.73 -16.44
C GLY A 103 42.84 0.94 -16.60
N VAL A 104 43.59 1.18 -17.68
CA VAL A 104 44.97 0.70 -17.78
C VAL A 104 45.81 1.46 -16.75
N ALA A 105 46.29 0.76 -15.73
CA ALA A 105 47.47 1.16 -14.98
C ALA A 105 48.30 -0.09 -14.67
N ALA A 106 49.24 -0.36 -15.58
CA ALA A 106 50.37 -1.24 -15.31
C ALA A 106 51.28 -0.57 -14.26
N GLY A 107 51.64 -1.31 -13.21
CA GLY A 107 52.59 -0.87 -12.21
C GLY A 107 52.93 -2.02 -11.28
N GLY A 108 54.02 -2.74 -11.59
CA GLY A 108 54.57 -3.77 -10.72
C GLY A 108 55.09 -3.19 -9.42
N GLY A 109 54.86 -3.91 -8.33
CA GLY A 109 55.36 -3.56 -7.00
C GLY A 109 54.88 -4.57 -5.97
N SER A 110 55.75 -5.51 -5.62
CA SER A 110 55.63 -6.36 -4.45
C SER A 110 55.46 -5.50 -3.20
N ALA A 111 54.31 -5.56 -2.55
CA ALA A 111 54.11 -5.03 -1.20
C ALA A 111 52.99 -5.80 -0.50
N SER A 112 53.43 -6.69 0.39
CA SER A 112 52.86 -7.01 1.70
C SER A 112 51.37 -7.36 1.81
N ALA A 113 51.14 -8.55 2.36
CA ALA A 113 49.91 -9.16 2.82
C ALA A 113 49.16 -8.41 3.96
N GLU A 114 49.26 -7.08 4.04
CA GLU A 114 48.60 -6.24 5.04
C GLU A 114 47.69 -5.20 4.37
N SER A 115 46.58 -5.68 3.80
CA SER A 115 45.42 -4.85 3.44
C SER A 115 44.09 -5.57 3.71
N LEU A 116 44.07 -6.39 4.77
CA LEU A 116 42.86 -7.06 5.26
C LEU A 116 41.87 -6.11 5.95
N ALA A 117 42.07 -4.79 5.86
CA ALA A 117 41.13 -3.76 6.27
C ALA A 117 40.51 -3.02 5.06
N SER A 118 40.28 -3.70 3.93
CA SER A 118 39.33 -3.21 2.93
C SER A 118 37.89 -3.43 3.42
N ASP A 119 37.47 -2.59 4.37
CA ASP A 119 36.15 -2.60 5.02
C ASP A 119 34.97 -2.32 4.05
N GLY A 120 35.25 -2.20 2.74
CA GLY A 120 34.27 -1.91 1.68
C GLY A 120 34.25 -2.88 0.49
N MET A 121 35.12 -3.90 0.43
CA MET A 121 35.15 -4.80 -0.74
C MET A 121 33.95 -5.76 -0.75
N ALA A 122 33.31 -5.99 -1.90
CA ALA A 122 32.22 -6.96 -1.98
C ALA A 122 32.72 -8.39 -1.67
N PRO A 123 31.92 -9.27 -1.04
CA PRO A 123 32.36 -10.61 -0.63
C PRO A 123 32.98 -11.44 -1.76
N VAL A 124 32.39 -11.38 -2.97
CA VAL A 124 32.90 -12.11 -4.14
C VAL A 124 34.20 -11.51 -4.67
N ALA A 125 34.35 -10.19 -4.61
CA ALA A 125 35.60 -9.55 -4.99
C ALA A 125 36.74 -9.90 -4.00
N ARG A 126 36.44 -10.07 -2.71
CA ARG A 126 37.40 -10.64 -1.75
C ARG A 126 37.77 -12.09 -2.08
N MET A 127 36.80 -12.94 -2.41
CA MET A 127 37.09 -14.33 -2.80
C MET A 127 37.97 -14.42 -4.05
N LEU A 128 37.71 -13.57 -5.05
CA LEU A 128 38.55 -13.50 -6.25
C LEU A 128 39.98 -13.12 -5.88
N ARG A 129 40.16 -12.12 -5.01
CA ARG A 129 41.49 -11.72 -4.54
C ARG A 129 42.22 -12.87 -3.84
N MET A 130 41.52 -13.61 -2.99
CA MET A 130 42.11 -14.78 -2.33
C MET A 130 42.50 -15.88 -3.32
N ALA A 131 41.75 -16.06 -4.40
CA ALA A 131 42.12 -17.01 -5.46
C ALA A 131 43.35 -16.53 -6.24
N GLU A 132 43.48 -15.22 -6.48
CA GLU A 132 44.67 -14.62 -7.09
C GLU A 132 45.92 -14.85 -6.23
N ASP A 133 45.90 -14.57 -4.92
CA ASP A 133 47.12 -14.78 -4.13
C ASP A 133 47.44 -16.27 -3.91
N ILE A 134 46.45 -17.19 -3.91
CA ILE A 134 46.72 -18.64 -3.98
C ILE A 134 47.46 -18.99 -5.28
N HIS A 135 47.01 -18.42 -6.40
CA HIS A 135 47.64 -18.65 -7.69
C HIS A 135 49.07 -18.11 -7.74
N GLU A 136 49.31 -16.90 -7.21
CA GLU A 136 50.63 -16.30 -7.13
C GLU A 136 51.59 -17.14 -6.27
N LEU A 137 51.15 -17.59 -5.09
CA LEU A 137 51.92 -18.47 -4.21
C LEU A 137 52.23 -19.83 -4.86
N ALA A 138 51.26 -20.39 -5.60
CA ALA A 138 51.47 -21.64 -6.33
C ALA A 138 52.44 -21.46 -7.50
N TRP A 139 52.42 -20.28 -8.15
CA TRP A 139 53.31 -19.95 -9.25
C TRP A 139 54.75 -19.76 -8.78
N THR A 140 54.98 -19.06 -7.67
CA THR A 140 56.32 -18.89 -7.10
C THR A 140 56.91 -20.23 -6.64
N LEU A 141 56.09 -21.12 -6.09
CA LEU A 141 56.48 -22.50 -5.72
C LEU A 141 56.97 -23.33 -6.92
N GLN A 142 56.61 -22.99 -8.16
CA GLN A 142 57.12 -23.71 -9.34
C GLN A 142 58.56 -23.31 -9.68
N ALA A 143 58.98 -22.10 -9.32
CA ALA A 143 60.32 -21.58 -9.58
C ALA A 143 61.34 -21.94 -8.47
N GLU A 144 60.87 -22.18 -7.25
CA GLU A 144 61.67 -22.59 -6.10
C GLU A 144 61.50 -24.09 -5.79
N GLU A 145 62.53 -24.76 -5.26
CA GLU A 145 62.37 -26.14 -4.76
C GLU A 145 61.36 -26.15 -3.59
N LEU A 146 60.45 -27.12 -3.60
CA LEU A 146 59.25 -27.22 -2.74
C LEU A 146 59.46 -26.72 -1.29
N SER A 147 59.07 -25.47 -1.01
CA SER A 147 59.23 -24.88 0.32
C SER A 147 58.02 -25.17 1.23
N PRO A 148 58.24 -25.63 2.46
CA PRO A 148 57.15 -26.00 3.37
C PRO A 148 56.31 -24.78 3.79
N GLU A 149 56.91 -23.59 3.88
CA GLU A 149 56.21 -22.35 4.26
C GLU A 149 55.18 -21.93 3.19
N SER A 150 55.54 -21.99 1.91
CA SER A 150 54.63 -21.68 0.80
C SER A 150 53.47 -22.68 0.71
N CYS A 151 53.74 -23.97 0.94
CA CYS A 151 52.67 -24.97 1.04
C CYS A 151 51.69 -24.69 2.18
N GLU A 152 52.19 -24.28 3.35
CA GLU A 152 51.34 -23.92 4.48
C GLU A 152 50.52 -22.65 4.20
N ALA A 153 51.13 -21.64 3.55
CA ALA A 153 50.43 -20.43 3.14
C ALA A 153 49.28 -20.73 2.16
N ILE A 154 49.52 -21.56 1.14
CA ILE A 154 48.49 -22.01 0.20
C ILE A 154 47.37 -22.76 0.93
N ALA A 155 47.71 -23.66 1.86
CA ALA A 155 46.72 -24.43 2.62
C ALA A 155 45.83 -23.53 3.50
N ARG A 156 46.44 -22.57 4.20
CA ARG A 156 45.70 -21.60 5.03
C ARG A 156 44.77 -20.74 4.18
N GLN A 157 45.29 -20.19 3.07
CA GLN A 157 44.50 -19.30 2.21
C GLN A 157 43.37 -20.05 1.48
N SER A 158 43.63 -21.29 1.05
CA SER A 158 42.61 -22.17 0.46
C SER A 158 41.50 -22.50 1.47
N SER A 159 41.85 -22.76 2.74
CA SER A 159 40.87 -23.03 3.79
C SER A 159 39.98 -21.81 4.08
N MET A 160 40.55 -20.61 4.09
CA MET A 160 39.80 -19.37 4.24
C MET A 160 38.87 -19.12 3.03
N LEU A 161 39.35 -19.36 1.80
CA LEU A 161 38.53 -19.21 0.60
C LEU A 161 37.34 -20.19 0.62
N TYR A 162 37.57 -21.43 1.03
CA TYR A 162 36.52 -22.43 1.23
C TYR A 162 35.49 -21.96 2.27
N ALA A 163 35.93 -21.47 3.43
CA ALA A 163 35.03 -20.96 4.46
C ALA A 163 34.18 -19.77 3.97
N MET A 164 34.79 -18.82 3.27
CA MET A 164 34.10 -17.64 2.72
C MET A 164 33.11 -18.01 1.61
N SER A 165 33.49 -18.89 0.69
CA SER A 165 32.60 -19.36 -0.38
C SER A 165 31.38 -20.10 0.17
N ARG A 166 31.56 -20.95 1.18
CA ARG A 166 30.47 -21.61 1.89
C ARG A 166 29.53 -20.59 2.56
N GLN A 167 30.08 -19.60 3.26
CA GLN A 167 29.27 -18.55 3.89
C GLN A 167 28.48 -17.75 2.85
N GLN A 168 29.12 -17.34 1.75
CA GLN A 168 28.44 -16.61 0.67
C GLN A 168 27.33 -17.44 0.02
N ALA A 169 27.51 -18.75 -0.16
CA ALA A 169 26.48 -19.62 -0.70
C ALA A 169 25.24 -19.67 0.21
N MET A 170 25.43 -19.73 1.53
CA MET A 170 24.34 -19.68 2.50
C MET A 170 23.62 -18.32 2.47
N GLU A 171 24.37 -17.23 2.37
CA GLU A 171 23.79 -15.87 2.31
C GLU A 171 23.05 -15.63 0.99
N SER A 172 23.54 -16.14 -0.14
CA SER A 172 22.84 -16.03 -1.43
C SER A 172 21.55 -16.86 -1.44
N GLU A 173 21.57 -18.06 -0.86
CA GLU A 173 20.36 -18.88 -0.71
C GLU A 173 19.31 -18.17 0.15
N ARG A 174 19.71 -17.61 1.30
CA ARG A 174 18.82 -16.81 2.17
C ARG A 174 18.26 -15.60 1.43
N ALA A 175 19.09 -14.86 0.69
CA ALA A 175 18.65 -13.71 -0.09
C ALA A 175 17.59 -14.11 -1.14
N LEU A 176 17.77 -15.24 -1.82
CA LEU A 176 16.77 -15.77 -2.76
C LEU A 176 15.47 -16.19 -2.07
N GLN A 177 15.55 -16.83 -0.91
CA GLN A 177 14.37 -17.19 -0.12
C GLN A 177 13.58 -15.95 0.33
N PHE A 178 14.28 -14.90 0.80
CA PHE A 178 13.65 -13.63 1.14
C PHE A 178 13.05 -12.92 -0.07
N ALA A 179 13.74 -12.89 -1.22
CA ALA A 179 13.21 -12.31 -2.44
C ALA A 179 11.91 -13.01 -2.89
N LYS A 180 11.86 -14.35 -2.77
CA LYS A 180 10.65 -15.13 -3.04
C LYS A 180 9.51 -14.81 -2.08
N ALA A 181 9.80 -14.67 -0.79
CA ALA A 181 8.79 -14.29 0.20
C ALA A 181 8.22 -12.87 -0.07
N LEU A 182 9.06 -11.95 -0.53
CA LEU A 182 8.64 -10.61 -0.96
C LEU A 182 7.75 -10.67 -2.21
N ASP A 183 8.06 -11.54 -3.18
CA ASP A 183 7.19 -11.78 -4.36
C ASP A 183 5.81 -12.31 -3.94
N ASP A 184 5.77 -13.30 -3.06
CA ASP A 184 4.51 -13.84 -2.54
C ASP A 184 3.69 -12.77 -1.80
N ALA A 185 4.35 -11.90 -1.03
CA ALA A 185 3.71 -10.78 -0.35
C ALA A 185 3.17 -9.73 -1.35
N ALA A 186 3.96 -9.37 -2.37
CA ALA A 186 3.55 -8.45 -3.43
C ALA A 186 2.31 -8.97 -4.17
N ASN A 187 2.31 -10.24 -4.57
CA ASN A 187 1.17 -10.87 -5.23
C ASN A 187 -0.10 -10.84 -4.36
N ARG A 188 0.02 -11.13 -3.06
CA ARG A 188 -1.12 -11.04 -2.13
C ARG A 188 -1.67 -9.63 -2.01
N MET A 189 -0.79 -8.62 -1.96
CA MET A 189 -1.23 -7.21 -1.94
C MET A 189 -1.92 -6.81 -3.23
N SER A 190 -1.44 -7.24 -4.40
CA SER A 190 -2.11 -6.98 -5.68
C SER A 190 -3.52 -7.58 -5.70
N VAL A 191 -3.70 -8.81 -5.20
CA VAL A 191 -5.03 -9.43 -5.07
C VAL A 191 -5.94 -8.64 -4.14
N LEU A 192 -5.44 -8.18 -2.99
CA LEU A 192 -6.22 -7.36 -2.05
C LEU A 192 -6.59 -6.00 -2.67
N LEU A 193 -5.68 -5.41 -3.44
CA LEU A 193 -5.91 -4.14 -4.13
C LEU A 193 -6.98 -4.30 -5.21
N ASP A 194 -6.94 -5.37 -6.01
CA ASP A 194 -7.99 -5.68 -6.98
C ASP A 194 -9.36 -5.88 -6.32
N ALA A 195 -9.41 -6.62 -5.21
CA ALA A 195 -10.65 -6.82 -4.46
C ALA A 195 -11.19 -5.48 -3.90
N LEU A 196 -10.31 -4.63 -3.36
CA LEU A 196 -10.69 -3.33 -2.83
C LEU A 196 -11.13 -2.36 -3.93
N MET A 197 -10.48 -2.38 -5.10
CA MET A 197 -10.92 -1.62 -6.26
C MET A 197 -12.28 -2.09 -6.76
N HIS A 198 -12.54 -3.40 -6.74
CA HIS A 198 -13.85 -3.95 -7.07
C HIS A 198 -14.92 -3.40 -6.12
N GLU A 199 -14.68 -3.43 -4.81
CA GLU A 199 -15.61 -2.86 -3.81
C GLU A 199 -15.84 -1.35 -4.02
N ILE A 200 -14.79 -0.56 -4.26
CA ILE A 200 -14.97 0.88 -4.54
C ILE A 200 -15.83 1.09 -5.80
N ASN A 201 -15.64 0.26 -6.82
CA ASN A 201 -16.40 0.33 -8.05
C ASN A 201 -17.84 -0.16 -7.90
N THR A 202 -18.15 -1.11 -7.01
CA THR A 202 -19.53 -1.52 -6.73
C THR A 202 -20.30 -0.39 -6.05
N TYR A 203 -19.69 0.30 -5.06
CA TYR A 203 -20.26 1.54 -4.49
C TYR A 203 -20.54 2.57 -5.59
N ARG A 204 -19.57 2.82 -6.48
CA ARG A 204 -19.74 3.78 -7.58
C ARG A 204 -20.79 3.34 -8.61
N GLY A 205 -20.88 2.05 -8.91
CA GLY A 205 -21.82 1.48 -9.88
C GLY A 205 -23.28 1.58 -9.44
N ASP A 206 -23.55 1.35 -8.15
CA ASP A 206 -24.88 1.55 -7.55
C ASP A 206 -25.30 3.03 -7.50
N THR A 207 -24.36 3.97 -7.67
CA THR A 207 -24.65 5.42 -7.74
C THR A 207 -25.00 5.91 -9.14
N ALA A 208 -24.83 5.09 -10.18
CA ALA A 208 -25.09 5.52 -11.56
C ALA A 208 -26.59 5.80 -11.73
N PRO A 209 -27.00 7.05 -12.05
CA PRO A 209 -28.40 7.32 -12.33
C PRO A 209 -28.84 6.46 -13.54
N PRO A 210 -30.07 5.93 -13.54
CA PRO A 210 -30.60 5.25 -14.72
C PRO A 210 -30.46 6.19 -15.93
N PRO A 211 -30.13 5.69 -17.12
CA PRO A 211 -29.99 6.55 -18.29
C PRO A 211 -31.30 7.29 -18.50
N GLU A 212 -31.29 8.61 -18.26
CA GLU A 212 -32.39 9.53 -18.52
C GLU A 212 -32.60 9.73 -20.04
N GLU A 213 -32.54 8.66 -20.82
CA GLU A 213 -32.67 8.72 -22.28
C GLU A 213 -34.08 8.36 -22.78
N GLU A 214 -35.00 7.98 -21.88
CA GLU A 214 -36.36 7.55 -22.29
C GLU A 214 -37.51 8.43 -21.77
N ALA A 215 -37.26 9.35 -20.83
CA ALA A 215 -38.29 10.28 -20.34
C ALA A 215 -38.50 11.50 -21.27
N ALA A 216 -37.48 11.91 -22.02
CA ALA A 216 -37.58 13.06 -22.94
C ALA A 216 -38.21 12.73 -24.30
N ARG A 217 -38.42 11.44 -24.64
CA ARG A 217 -39.09 11.03 -25.90
C ARG A 217 -40.60 10.77 -25.77
N LYS A 218 -41.18 10.91 -24.57
CA LYS A 218 -42.63 10.75 -24.34
C LYS A 218 -43.36 12.02 -23.86
N ALA A 219 -42.69 13.16 -23.85
CA ALA A 219 -43.34 14.47 -23.76
C ALA A 219 -43.25 15.16 -25.13
N GLY A 220 -43.93 14.55 -26.11
CA GLY A 220 -44.48 15.29 -27.24
C GLY A 220 -45.73 16.05 -26.81
#